data_AF-X0K830-F1
#
_entry.id   AF-X0K830-F1
#
_cell.length_a   1.000
_cell.length_b   1.000
_cell.length_c   1.000
_cell.angle_alpha   90.00
_cell.angle_beta   90.00
_cell.angle_gamma   90.00
#
_symmetry.space_group_name_H-M   'P 1'
#
loop_
_entity.id
_entity.type
_entity.pdbx_description
1 polymer ?
#
loop_
_entity_poly.entity_id
_entity_poly.type
_entity_poly.pdbx_seq_one_letter_code
_entity_poly.pdbx_strand_id
1 'polypeptide(L)'
;MQPDNQTRFDAREAHFNSASRRYHLHIATNQTVTQLVLDSNSAHNSSRRVMGVEFAPRNKSKARSISCIREVIVSAGAIFTPTLLQVSGIGPSDVLKSLDILVKIDLPGVGCNLQDHPMVYANYYYRNESYFRSNEIADGVYDEAAEEYIRNRTGPWTAPLINTIAFPSLRSATDDWKQFMNKSSGDGIPSNTPNSVKKGYEFQKKILQDQILGNDAGTFETMAIS
;
A
#
# COMPACT_ATOMS: atom_id res chain seq x y z
N MET A 1 -17.34 8.33 3.83
CA MET A 1 -18.51 7.53 3.40
C MET A 1 -19.24 8.26 2.29
N GLN A 2 -20.13 7.61 1.55
CA GLN A 2 -20.93 8.25 0.52
C GLN A 2 -21.99 9.15 1.18
N PRO A 3 -22.15 10.42 0.73
CA PRO A 3 -23.09 11.36 1.37
C PRO A 3 -24.56 10.93 1.29
N ASP A 4 -24.92 10.16 0.27
CA ASP A 4 -26.28 9.78 -0.10
C ASP A 4 -26.79 8.53 0.64
N ASN A 5 -25.91 7.59 0.97
CA ASN A 5 -26.31 6.29 1.51
C ASN A 5 -25.45 5.80 2.69
N GLN A 6 -24.52 6.62 3.17
CA GLN A 6 -23.65 6.35 4.32
C GLN A 6 -22.85 5.04 4.20
N THR A 7 -22.66 4.50 2.99
CA THR A 7 -21.80 3.34 2.78
C THR A 7 -20.34 3.76 2.58
N ARG A 8 -19.41 2.81 2.71
CA ARG A 8 -18.01 3.02 2.34
C ARG A 8 -17.94 3.42 0.85
N PHE A 9 -17.08 4.38 0.54
CA PHE A 9 -16.72 4.71 -0.84
C PHE A 9 -15.30 4.24 -1.09
N ASP A 10 -15.15 3.21 -1.91
CA ASP A 10 -13.86 2.61 -2.25
C ASP A 10 -13.60 2.69 -3.76
N ALA A 11 -12.43 2.21 -4.19
CA ALA A 11 -12.04 2.26 -5.60
C ALA A 11 -12.98 1.46 -6.52
N ARG A 12 -13.65 0.43 -6.01
CA ARG A 12 -14.63 -0.34 -6.79
C ARG A 12 -15.86 0.53 -7.07
N GLU A 13 -16.37 1.21 -6.05
CA GLU A 13 -17.49 2.14 -6.23
C GLU A 13 -17.13 3.30 -7.17
N ALA A 14 -15.95 3.91 -6.98
CA ALA A 14 -15.54 5.06 -7.76
C ALA A 14 -15.24 4.74 -9.24
N HIS A 15 -14.60 3.61 -9.53
CA HIS A 15 -14.05 3.33 -10.86
C HIS A 15 -14.62 2.09 -11.54
N PHE A 16 -14.95 1.04 -10.78
CA PHE A 16 -15.37 -0.22 -11.38
C PHE A 16 -16.87 -0.24 -11.70
N ASN A 17 -17.73 0.17 -10.76
CA ASN A 17 -19.17 -0.05 -10.91
C ASN A 17 -19.74 0.63 -12.17
N SER A 18 -19.27 1.84 -12.50
CA SER A 18 -19.64 2.55 -13.74
C SER A 18 -19.09 1.89 -15.02
N ALA A 19 -17.94 1.23 -14.94
CA ALA A 19 -17.30 0.55 -16.07
C ALA A 19 -17.72 -0.93 -16.23
N SER A 20 -18.33 -1.53 -15.21
CA SER A 20 -18.64 -2.96 -15.12
C SER A 20 -19.47 -3.54 -16.27
N ARG A 21 -20.28 -2.69 -16.92
CA ARG A 21 -21.16 -3.08 -18.03
C ARG A 21 -20.46 -3.05 -19.40
N ARG A 22 -19.20 -2.63 -19.48
CA ARG A 22 -18.44 -2.60 -20.74
C ARG A 22 -18.12 -4.02 -21.19
N TYR A 23 -18.59 -4.40 -22.36
CA TYR A 23 -18.41 -5.76 -22.92
C TYR A 23 -16.94 -6.18 -23.11
N HIS A 24 -16.01 -5.22 -23.20
CA HIS A 24 -14.58 -5.44 -23.36
C HIS A 24 -13.79 -5.42 -22.03
N LEU A 25 -14.47 -5.29 -20.89
CA LEU A 25 -13.86 -5.39 -19.56
C LEU A 25 -14.15 -6.77 -18.98
N HIS A 26 -13.11 -7.56 -18.76
CA HIS A 26 -13.21 -8.88 -18.15
C HIS A 26 -12.56 -8.86 -16.77
N ILE A 27 -13.21 -9.48 -15.78
CA ILE A 27 -12.71 -9.55 -14.41
C ILE A 27 -12.70 -10.99 -13.94
N ALA A 28 -11.54 -11.39 -13.41
CA ALA A 28 -11.36 -12.68 -12.77
C ALA A 28 -11.01 -12.46 -11.30
N THR A 29 -12.02 -12.53 -10.42
CA THR A 29 -11.81 -12.52 -8.97
C THR A 29 -11.38 -13.90 -8.48
N ASN A 30 -10.89 -13.97 -7.23
CA ASN A 30 -10.39 -15.20 -6.62
C ASN A 30 -9.27 -15.85 -7.44
N GLN A 31 -8.48 -15.03 -8.14
CA GLN A 31 -7.29 -15.44 -8.87
C GLN A 31 -6.10 -14.65 -8.35
N THR A 32 -4.96 -15.32 -8.21
CA THR A 32 -3.68 -14.70 -7.88
C THR A 32 -2.75 -14.87 -9.08
N VAL A 33 -2.20 -13.77 -9.58
CA VAL A 33 -1.14 -13.84 -10.59
C VAL A 33 0.11 -14.40 -9.93
N THR A 34 0.65 -15.49 -10.49
CA THR A 34 1.79 -16.23 -9.93
C THR A 34 3.09 -15.91 -10.67
N GLN A 35 3.03 -15.53 -11.94
CA GLN A 35 4.22 -15.23 -12.74
C GLN A 35 3.90 -14.33 -13.93
N LEU A 36 4.84 -13.46 -14.30
CA LEU A 36 4.87 -12.77 -15.58
C LEU A 36 5.56 -13.64 -16.63
N VAL A 37 4.96 -13.75 -17.81
CA VAL A 37 5.51 -14.53 -18.93
C VAL A 37 6.30 -13.58 -19.82
N LEU A 38 7.62 -13.74 -19.89
CA LEU A 38 8.51 -12.93 -20.72
C LEU A 38 8.81 -13.65 -22.03
N ASP A 39 8.97 -12.88 -23.11
CA ASP A 39 9.43 -13.40 -24.39
C ASP A 39 10.86 -13.96 -24.27
N SER A 40 11.04 -15.22 -24.66
CA SER A 40 12.32 -15.93 -24.67
C SER A 40 13.22 -15.53 -25.84
N ASN A 41 12.67 -14.94 -26.90
CA ASN A 41 13.41 -14.58 -28.11
C ASN A 41 14.11 -13.22 -28.03
N SER A 42 13.83 -12.46 -26.97
CA SER A 42 14.51 -11.21 -26.69
C SER A 42 15.90 -11.51 -26.13
N ALA A 43 16.93 -11.33 -26.96
CA ALA A 43 18.35 -11.49 -26.61
C ALA A 43 18.69 -10.77 -25.29
N HIS A 44 19.73 -11.25 -24.59
CA HIS A 44 20.18 -10.77 -23.27
C HIS A 44 20.45 -9.25 -23.15
N ASN A 45 20.49 -8.50 -24.27
CA ASN A 45 20.68 -7.05 -24.34
C ASN A 45 19.52 -6.28 -25.02
N SER A 46 18.39 -6.94 -25.30
CA SER A 46 17.20 -6.31 -25.87
C SER A 46 16.06 -6.26 -24.85
N SER A 47 15.24 -5.21 -24.92
CA SER A 47 14.07 -5.01 -24.06
C SER A 47 13.16 -6.24 -24.08
N ARG A 48 13.16 -7.03 -23.00
CA ARG A 48 12.30 -8.22 -22.90
C ARG A 48 10.84 -7.78 -22.72
N ARG A 49 9.98 -8.26 -23.61
CA ARG A 49 8.54 -7.97 -23.55
C ARG A 49 7.82 -8.98 -22.64
N VAL A 50 6.92 -8.48 -21.80
CA VAL A 50 5.95 -9.33 -21.10
C VAL A 50 4.82 -9.68 -22.06
N MET A 51 4.64 -10.98 -22.31
CA MET A 51 3.69 -11.56 -23.27
C MET A 51 2.37 -11.96 -22.63
N GLY A 52 2.29 -11.97 -21.30
CA GLY A 52 1.12 -12.42 -20.58
C GLY A 52 1.42 -12.68 -19.10
N VAL A 53 0.46 -13.31 -18.43
CA VAL A 53 0.59 -13.70 -17.02
C VAL A 53 0.10 -15.13 -16.80
N GLU A 54 0.68 -15.78 -15.81
CA GLU A 54 0.16 -17.01 -15.22
C GLU A 54 -0.57 -16.69 -13.93
N PHE A 55 -1.66 -17.39 -13.67
CA PHE A 55 -2.49 -17.18 -12.49
C PHE A 55 -3.15 -18.47 -12.01
N ALA A 56 -3.44 -18.51 -10.71
CA ALA A 56 -4.07 -19.65 -10.05
C ALA A 56 -4.96 -19.18 -8.89
N PRO A 57 -6.04 -19.91 -8.55
CA PRO A 57 -6.93 -19.51 -7.46
C PRO A 57 -6.31 -19.69 -6.07
N ARG A 58 -5.39 -20.65 -5.92
CA ARG A 58 -4.68 -20.95 -4.67
C ARG A 58 -3.29 -21.49 -4.97
N ASN A 59 -2.42 -21.47 -3.97
CA ASN A 59 -1.11 -22.11 -4.04
C ASN A 59 -1.26 -23.60 -4.45
N LYS A 60 -0.36 -24.09 -5.31
CA LYS A 60 -0.33 -25.45 -5.89
C LYS A 60 -1.53 -25.84 -6.78
N SER A 61 -2.43 -24.92 -7.08
CA SER A 61 -3.47 -25.17 -8.09
C SER A 61 -2.86 -25.15 -9.49
N LYS A 62 -3.50 -25.84 -10.45
CA LYS A 62 -3.09 -25.80 -11.86
C LYS A 62 -3.09 -24.35 -12.36
N ALA A 63 -1.92 -23.85 -12.76
CA ALA A 63 -1.78 -22.53 -13.33
C ALA A 63 -2.50 -22.43 -14.69
N ARG A 64 -3.07 -21.26 -14.95
CA ARG A 64 -3.63 -20.88 -16.25
C ARG A 64 -2.86 -19.67 -16.76
N SER A 65 -2.75 -19.56 -18.07
CA SER A 65 -2.03 -18.45 -18.71
C SER A 65 -3.00 -17.62 -19.54
N ILE A 66 -2.77 -16.31 -19.58
CA ILE A 66 -3.45 -15.39 -20.50
C ILE A 66 -2.40 -14.52 -21.18
N SER A 67 -2.50 -14.40 -22.51
CA SER A 67 -1.59 -13.58 -23.31
C SER A 67 -2.07 -12.13 -23.39
N CYS A 68 -1.13 -11.22 -23.64
CA CYS A 68 -1.41 -9.80 -23.83
C CYS A 68 -0.78 -9.29 -25.14
N ILE A 69 -1.60 -8.58 -25.92
CA ILE A 69 -1.19 -8.00 -27.22
C ILE A 69 -0.47 -6.66 -27.04
N ARG A 70 -0.81 -5.88 -25.99
CA ARG A 70 -0.26 -4.53 -25.78
C ARG A 70 0.61 -4.44 -24.55
N GLU A 71 0.04 -4.43 -23.36
CA GLU A 71 0.75 -4.14 -22.12
C GLU A 71 0.20 -4.94 -20.95
N VAL A 72 1.08 -5.33 -20.02
CA VAL A 72 0.70 -5.86 -18.71
C VAL A 72 0.99 -4.77 -17.69
N ILE A 73 -0.06 -4.31 -16.99
CA ILE A 73 0.04 -3.32 -15.92
C ILE A 73 0.04 -4.08 -14.59
N VAL A 74 1.10 -3.95 -13.80
CA VAL A 74 1.22 -4.61 -12.50
C VAL A 74 0.80 -3.66 -11.40
N SER A 75 -0.31 -3.98 -10.73
CA SER A 75 -0.91 -3.18 -9.67
C SER A 75 -1.19 -4.01 -8.41
N ALA A 76 -0.25 -4.87 -8.01
CA ALA A 76 -0.41 -5.77 -6.87
C ALA A 76 -0.09 -5.13 -5.51
N GLY A 77 0.07 -3.80 -5.46
CA GLY A 77 0.44 -3.06 -4.26
C GLY A 77 1.94 -3.14 -3.92
N ALA A 78 2.38 -2.35 -2.93
CA ALA A 78 3.79 -2.18 -2.58
C ALA A 78 4.48 -3.47 -2.10
N ILE A 79 3.72 -4.41 -1.53
CA ILE A 79 4.24 -5.68 -1.01
C ILE A 79 4.29 -6.76 -2.09
N PHE A 80 3.21 -6.97 -2.84
CA PHE A 80 3.14 -8.10 -3.76
C PHE A 80 3.67 -7.80 -5.16
N THR A 81 3.73 -6.53 -5.58
CA THR A 81 4.38 -6.15 -6.86
C THR A 81 5.85 -6.57 -6.91
N PRO A 82 6.71 -6.21 -5.94
CA PRO A 82 8.11 -6.66 -5.99
C PRO A 82 8.25 -8.17 -5.89
N THR A 83 7.41 -8.84 -5.07
CA THR A 83 7.38 -10.31 -5.01
C THR A 83 7.06 -10.93 -6.36
N LEU A 84 6.02 -10.44 -7.05
CA LEU A 84 5.62 -10.93 -8.38
C LEU A 84 6.74 -10.71 -9.40
N LEU A 85 7.40 -9.56 -9.39
CA LEU A 85 8.56 -9.30 -10.25
C LEU A 85 9.69 -10.29 -9.97
N GLN A 86 10.03 -10.51 -8.69
CA GLN A 86 11.11 -11.41 -8.29
C GLN A 86 10.82 -12.87 -8.69
N VAL A 87 9.65 -13.42 -8.38
CA VAL A 87 9.28 -14.80 -8.81
C VAL A 87 9.21 -14.95 -10.33
N SER A 88 9.05 -13.83 -11.05
CA SER A 88 9.10 -13.80 -12.51
C SER A 88 10.52 -13.71 -13.08
N GLY A 89 11.54 -13.60 -12.23
CA GLY A 89 12.95 -13.46 -12.60
C GLY A 89 13.42 -12.01 -12.79
N ILE A 90 12.69 -11.02 -12.29
CA ILE A 90 13.01 -9.58 -12.37
C ILE A 90 13.30 -9.06 -10.96
N GLY A 91 14.57 -8.83 -10.63
CA GLY A 91 14.94 -8.37 -9.30
C GLY A 91 16.43 -8.53 -9.00
N PRO A 92 16.85 -8.38 -7.73
CA PRO A 92 18.26 -8.48 -7.36
C PRO A 92 18.80 -9.89 -7.64
N SER A 93 19.83 -9.99 -8.49
CA SER A 93 20.37 -11.29 -8.92
C SER A 93 20.73 -12.23 -7.78
N ASP A 94 21.32 -11.72 -6.70
CA ASP A 94 21.75 -12.56 -5.57
C ASP A 94 20.55 -13.16 -4.82
N VAL A 95 19.48 -12.39 -4.65
CA VAL A 95 18.22 -12.87 -4.05
C VAL A 95 17.59 -13.94 -4.94
N LEU A 96 17.49 -13.67 -6.25
CA LEU A 96 16.88 -14.60 -7.20
C LEU A 96 17.65 -15.93 -7.25
N LYS A 97 18.99 -15.88 -7.34
CA LYS A 97 19.85 -17.07 -7.34
C LYS A 97 19.74 -17.87 -6.04
N SER A 98 19.64 -17.20 -4.89
CA SER A 98 19.46 -17.88 -3.59
C SER A 98 18.15 -18.66 -3.45
N LEU A 99 17.18 -18.36 -4.31
CA LEU A 99 15.85 -18.99 -4.36
C LEU A 99 15.68 -19.90 -5.59
N ASP A 100 16.77 -20.23 -6.29
CA ASP A 100 16.77 -21.02 -7.53
C ASP A 100 15.89 -20.44 -8.64
N ILE A 101 15.72 -19.10 -8.65
CA ILE A 101 14.97 -18.40 -9.70
C ILE A 101 15.94 -17.96 -10.79
N LEU A 102 15.63 -18.32 -12.04
CA LEU A 102 16.38 -17.85 -13.20
C LEU A 102 16.34 -16.31 -13.28
N VAL A 103 17.51 -15.68 -13.20
CA VAL A 103 17.66 -14.23 -13.38
C VAL A 103 17.37 -13.87 -14.83
N LYS A 104 16.23 -13.24 -15.07
CA LYS A 104 15.84 -12.72 -16.38
C LYS A 104 16.28 -11.27 -16.57
N ILE A 105 16.09 -10.45 -15.54
CA ILE A 105 16.51 -9.05 -15.50
C ILE A 105 17.07 -8.78 -14.11
N ASP A 106 18.35 -8.41 -14.04
CA ASP A 106 18.96 -7.94 -12.80
C ASP A 106 18.51 -6.51 -12.51
N LEU A 107 17.58 -6.36 -11.58
CA LEU A 107 17.02 -5.06 -11.19
C LEU A 107 17.11 -4.90 -9.66
N PRO A 108 18.27 -4.44 -9.15
CA PRO A 108 18.56 -4.44 -7.72
C PRO A 108 17.63 -3.59 -6.84
N GLY A 109 16.87 -2.67 -7.44
CA GLY A 109 15.89 -1.85 -6.71
C GLY A 109 14.56 -2.55 -6.41
N VAL A 110 14.26 -3.69 -7.04
CA VAL A 110 12.98 -4.39 -6.82
C VAL A 110 12.92 -4.94 -5.40
N GLY A 111 11.95 -4.44 -4.62
CA GLY A 111 11.75 -4.81 -3.22
C GLY A 111 12.52 -3.95 -2.23
N CYS A 112 13.34 -2.99 -2.71
CA CYS A 112 13.99 -2.01 -1.85
C CYS A 112 13.12 -0.76 -1.65
N ASN A 113 13.54 0.10 -0.74
CA ASN A 113 12.95 1.42 -0.50
C ASN A 113 11.47 1.40 -0.05
N LEU A 114 11.06 0.34 0.66
CA LEU A 114 9.75 0.31 1.33
C LEU A 114 9.69 1.45 2.35
N GLN A 115 8.64 2.25 2.26
CA GLN A 115 8.32 3.33 3.18
C GLN A 115 6.90 3.13 3.67
N ASP A 116 6.72 3.42 4.95
CA ASP A 116 5.44 3.38 5.61
C ASP A 116 5.42 4.43 6.72
N HIS A 117 4.25 4.74 7.24
CA HIS A 117 4.08 5.67 8.35
C HIS A 117 4.06 4.88 9.66
N PRO A 118 5.12 4.92 10.48
CA PRO A 118 5.08 4.28 11.79
C PRO A 118 4.00 4.93 12.65
N MET A 119 3.12 4.12 13.24
CA MET A 119 2.02 4.61 14.07
C MET A 119 2.35 4.47 15.55
N VAL A 120 2.11 5.53 16.31
CA VAL A 120 2.18 5.53 17.77
C VAL A 120 0.79 5.83 18.32
N TYR A 121 0.30 5.01 19.23
CA TYR A 121 -1.01 5.18 19.86
C TYR A 121 -0.87 5.80 21.24
N ALA A 122 -1.65 6.85 21.49
CA ALA A 122 -1.88 7.37 22.83
C ALA A 122 -3.39 7.31 23.11
N ASN A 123 -3.78 6.46 24.06
CA ASN A 123 -5.18 6.30 24.44
C ASN A 123 -5.50 7.22 25.61
N TYR A 124 -6.47 8.11 25.42
CA TYR A 124 -6.97 8.99 26.47
C TYR A 124 -8.40 8.60 26.82
N TYR A 125 -8.65 8.25 28.09
CA TYR A 125 -9.99 7.94 28.57
C TYR A 125 -10.75 9.22 28.88
N TYR A 126 -11.70 9.57 28.03
CA TYR A 126 -12.67 10.62 28.34
C TYR A 126 -13.75 10.07 29.28
N ARG A 127 -14.08 10.86 30.31
CA ARG A 127 -15.11 10.52 31.32
C ARG A 127 -16.50 11.03 30.96
N ASN A 128 -16.66 11.64 29.79
CA ASN A 128 -17.95 12.16 29.37
C ASN A 128 -18.81 11.03 28.78
N GLU A 129 -19.86 10.66 29.49
CA GLU A 129 -20.80 9.60 29.11
C GLU A 129 -21.73 9.99 27.94
N SER A 130 -21.73 11.27 27.52
CA SER A 130 -22.53 11.74 26.38
C SER A 130 -21.90 11.44 25.01
N TYR A 131 -20.64 10.98 24.96
CA TYR A 131 -20.00 10.56 23.71
C TYR A 131 -20.10 9.05 23.54
N PHE A 132 -20.65 8.65 22.40
CA PHE A 132 -20.71 7.26 21.99
C PHE A 132 -19.31 6.76 21.62
N ARG A 133 -18.83 5.71 22.27
CA ARG A 133 -17.51 5.14 22.06
C ARG A 133 -17.61 3.89 21.22
N SER A 134 -16.63 3.66 20.34
CA SER A 134 -16.63 2.49 19.47
C SER A 134 -16.66 1.15 20.22
N ASN A 135 -16.16 1.10 21.46
CA ASN A 135 -16.20 -0.08 22.32
C ASN A 135 -17.58 -0.33 22.97
N GLU A 136 -18.54 0.59 22.84
CA GLU A 136 -19.93 0.41 23.27
C GLU A 136 -20.76 -0.33 22.22
N ILE A 137 -20.27 -0.48 20.97
CA ILE A 137 -20.82 -1.41 19.97
C ILE A 137 -20.35 -2.83 20.31
N ALA A 138 -20.93 -3.40 21.37
CA ALA A 138 -20.66 -4.75 21.81
C ALA A 138 -21.97 -5.47 22.19
N ASP A 139 -21.94 -6.80 22.18
CA ASP A 139 -23.06 -7.65 22.57
C ASP A 139 -24.39 -7.24 21.87
N GLY A 140 -25.49 -7.07 22.63
CA GLY A 140 -26.80 -6.72 22.08
C GLY A 140 -26.86 -5.37 21.36
N VAL A 141 -25.96 -4.43 21.70
CA VAL A 141 -25.88 -3.11 21.04
C VAL A 141 -25.39 -3.24 19.60
N TYR A 142 -24.59 -4.28 19.30
CA TYR A 142 -24.11 -4.53 17.94
C TYR A 142 -25.27 -4.76 16.98
N ASP A 143 -26.18 -5.66 17.34
CA ASP A 143 -27.31 -6.05 16.50
C ASP A 143 -28.31 -4.89 16.35
N GLU A 144 -28.61 -4.18 17.45
CA GLU A 144 -29.48 -2.99 17.42
C GLU A 144 -28.92 -1.89 16.50
N ALA A 145 -27.64 -1.56 16.63
CA ALA A 145 -26.98 -0.58 15.77
C ALA A 145 -26.98 -1.05 14.31
N ALA A 146 -26.74 -2.34 14.05
CA ALA A 146 -26.74 -2.90 12.70
C ALA A 146 -28.12 -2.83 12.06
N GLU A 147 -29.18 -3.17 12.81
CA GLU A 147 -30.56 -3.03 12.36
C GLU A 147 -30.93 -1.59 12.04
N GLU A 148 -30.55 -0.64 12.91
CA GLU A 148 -30.78 0.79 12.68
C GLU A 148 -30.11 1.23 11.37
N TYR A 149 -28.84 0.87 11.17
CA TYR A 149 -28.10 1.19 9.95
C TYR A 149 -28.71 0.55 8.70
N ILE A 150 -29.12 -0.73 8.76
CA ILE A 150 -29.75 -1.41 7.63
C ILE A 150 -31.07 -0.76 7.25
N ARG A 151 -31.88 -0.38 8.25
CA ARG A 151 -33.21 0.19 8.05
C ARG A 151 -33.16 1.63 7.56
N ASN A 152 -32.31 2.45 8.19
CA ASN A 152 -32.38 3.91 8.08
C ASN A 152 -31.09 4.57 7.58
N ARG A 153 -29.97 3.83 7.49
CA ARG A 153 -28.63 4.40 7.25
C ARG A 153 -28.23 5.46 8.27
N THR A 154 -28.63 5.26 9.52
CA THR A 154 -28.28 6.09 10.69
C THR A 154 -27.57 5.24 11.75
N GLY A 155 -27.23 5.87 12.87
CA GLY A 155 -26.67 5.19 14.03
C GLY A 155 -25.15 4.99 13.97
N PRO A 156 -24.58 4.29 14.97
CA PRO A 156 -23.14 4.21 15.19
C PRO A 156 -22.31 3.67 14.03
N TRP A 157 -22.87 2.80 13.18
CA TRP A 157 -22.17 2.25 12.00
C TRP A 157 -21.90 3.26 10.89
N THR A 158 -22.47 4.46 11.00
CA THR A 158 -22.16 5.59 10.12
C THR A 158 -20.93 6.39 10.58
N ALA A 159 -20.40 6.14 11.77
CA ALA A 159 -19.20 6.83 12.23
C ALA A 159 -17.95 6.29 11.52
N PRO A 160 -17.05 7.15 11.01
CA PRO A 160 -15.76 6.70 10.50
C PRO A 160 -14.87 6.26 11.68
N LEU A 161 -13.94 5.34 11.40
CA LEU A 161 -12.98 4.87 12.41
C LEU A 161 -12.15 6.03 13.00
N ILE A 162 -11.87 7.05 12.20
CA ILE A 162 -11.16 8.28 12.59
C ILE A 162 -12.02 9.44 12.08
N ASN A 163 -12.36 10.37 12.96
CA ASN A 163 -13.23 11.50 12.63
C ASN A 163 -12.52 12.86 12.74
N THR A 164 -11.29 12.89 13.24
CA THR A 164 -10.43 14.07 13.25
C THR A 164 -9.04 13.71 12.76
N ILE A 165 -8.53 14.44 11.76
CA ILE A 165 -7.18 14.26 11.20
C ILE A 165 -6.53 15.63 11.07
N ALA A 166 -5.26 15.72 11.44
CA ALA A 166 -4.42 16.87 11.11
C ALA A 166 -3.01 16.42 10.70
N PHE A 167 -2.35 17.26 9.89
CA PHE A 167 -0.99 17.04 9.40
C PHE A 167 -0.05 18.17 9.86
N PRO A 168 0.25 18.26 11.17
CA PRO A 168 1.15 19.27 11.72
C PRO A 168 2.60 19.15 11.26
N SER A 169 3.30 20.29 11.24
CA SER A 169 4.77 20.34 11.10
C SER A 169 5.46 20.02 12.42
N LEU A 170 6.70 19.55 12.37
CA LEU A 170 7.44 19.13 13.57
C LEU A 170 7.67 20.29 14.54
N ARG A 171 7.79 21.50 13.99
CA ARG A 171 7.87 22.76 14.75
C ARG A 171 6.65 22.98 15.64
N SER A 172 5.47 22.54 15.25
CA SER A 172 4.27 22.69 16.09
C SER A 172 4.30 21.80 17.33
N ALA A 173 5.11 20.73 17.32
CA ALA A 173 5.26 19.83 18.45
C ALA A 173 6.32 20.30 19.46
N THR A 174 7.36 21.01 19.00
CA THR A 174 8.50 21.41 19.84
C THR A 174 9.35 22.51 19.21
N ASP A 175 9.88 23.41 20.02
CA ASP A 175 10.80 24.47 19.59
C ASP A 175 12.20 23.92 19.18
N ASP A 176 12.60 22.77 19.73
CA ASP A 176 13.88 22.09 19.47
C ASP A 176 13.83 21.13 18.28
N TRP A 177 12.83 21.27 17.41
CA TRP A 177 12.53 20.32 16.33
C TRP A 177 13.73 20.07 15.39
N LYS A 178 14.64 21.03 15.23
CA LYS A 178 15.88 20.87 14.43
C LYS A 178 16.86 19.87 15.02
N GLN A 179 16.86 19.67 16.34
CA GLN A 179 17.80 18.76 17.00
C GLN A 179 17.53 17.28 16.67
N PHE A 180 16.29 16.93 16.30
CA PHE A 180 15.92 15.57 15.90
C PHE A 180 16.64 15.11 14.61
N MET A 181 17.07 16.06 13.78
CA MET A 181 17.82 15.78 12.55
C MET A 181 19.27 15.34 12.80
N ASN A 182 19.87 15.77 13.91
CA ASN A 182 21.24 15.41 14.26
C ASN A 182 21.34 14.00 14.86
N LYS A 183 20.21 13.41 15.27
CA LYS A 183 20.13 12.06 15.88
C LYS A 183 19.79 10.96 14.88
N SER A 184 19.40 11.29 13.64
CA SER A 184 19.04 10.35 12.58
C SER A 184 20.23 9.93 11.68
N SER A 185 21.45 10.11 12.18
CA SER A 185 22.72 9.89 11.47
C SER A 185 23.10 8.42 11.22
N GLY A 186 22.25 7.46 11.61
CA GLY A 186 22.46 6.06 11.28
C GLY A 186 22.14 5.80 9.81
N ASP A 187 23.05 5.16 9.10
CA ASP A 187 22.97 4.93 7.66
C ASP A 187 21.76 4.08 7.29
N GLY A 188 21.18 3.30 8.21
CA GLY A 188 19.97 2.47 8.03
C GLY A 188 20.00 1.45 6.88
N ILE A 189 21.01 1.56 6.02
CA ILE A 189 21.18 0.88 4.76
C ILE A 189 22.12 -0.31 5.02
N PRO A 190 21.68 -1.54 4.73
CA PRO A 190 22.56 -2.69 4.77
C PRO A 190 23.84 -2.48 3.96
N SER A 191 24.99 -2.90 4.49
CA SER A 191 26.31 -2.70 3.86
C SER A 191 26.38 -3.22 2.41
N ASN A 192 25.70 -4.34 2.14
CA ASN A 192 25.57 -5.00 0.84
C ASN A 192 24.59 -4.32 -0.13
N THR A 193 23.98 -3.19 0.23
CA THR A 193 23.01 -2.51 -0.64
C THR A 193 23.70 -2.01 -1.93
N PRO A 194 23.14 -2.29 -3.12
CA PRO A 194 23.70 -1.85 -4.40
C PRO A 194 23.86 -0.33 -4.50
N ASN A 195 24.92 0.13 -5.17
CA ASN A 195 25.24 1.57 -5.28
C ASN A 195 24.13 2.40 -5.95
N SER A 196 23.38 1.81 -6.90
CA SER A 196 22.23 2.48 -7.52
C SER A 196 21.10 2.74 -6.53
N VAL A 197 20.81 1.78 -5.65
CA VAL A 197 19.79 1.90 -4.60
C VAL A 197 20.24 2.90 -3.53
N LYS A 198 21.51 2.84 -3.10
CA LYS A 198 22.10 3.81 -2.17
C LYS A 198 21.94 5.25 -2.67
N LYS A 199 22.30 5.51 -3.93
CA LYS A 199 22.14 6.84 -4.54
C LYS A 199 20.69 7.34 -4.52
N GLY A 200 19.73 6.46 -4.83
CA GLY A 200 18.30 6.80 -4.78
C GLY A 200 17.83 7.12 -3.36
N TYR A 201 18.24 6.31 -2.38
CA TYR A 201 17.94 6.54 -0.97
C TYR A 201 18.49 7.87 -0.47
N GLU A 202 19.77 8.18 -0.74
CA GLU A 202 20.38 9.45 -0.30
C GLU A 202 19.69 10.67 -0.92
N PHE A 203 19.30 10.57 -2.19
CA PHE A 203 18.54 11.62 -2.86
C PHE A 203 17.17 11.84 -2.20
N GLN A 204 16.43 10.75 -1.93
CA GLN A 204 15.15 10.83 -1.27
C GLN A 204 15.27 11.33 0.17
N LYS A 205 16.28 10.87 0.92
CA LYS A 205 16.57 11.31 2.28
C LYS A 205 16.73 12.82 2.31
N LYS A 206 17.50 13.40 1.38
CA LYS A 206 17.65 14.86 1.27
C LYS A 206 16.31 15.58 1.10
N ILE A 207 15.43 15.09 0.21
CA ILE A 207 14.08 15.67 0.00
C ILE A 207 13.26 15.64 1.30
N LEU A 208 13.24 14.50 1.99
CA LEU A 208 12.52 14.35 3.25
C LEU A 208 13.09 15.27 4.33
N GLN A 209 14.42 15.40 4.40
CA GLN A 209 15.06 16.32 5.34
C GLN A 209 14.66 17.77 5.07
N ASP A 210 14.65 18.20 3.80
CA ASP A 210 14.23 19.55 3.41
C ASP A 210 12.75 19.79 3.76
N GLN A 211 11.88 18.79 3.58
CA GLN A 211 10.46 18.88 3.95
C GLN A 211 10.26 18.96 5.47
N ILE A 212 10.94 18.10 6.24
CA ILE A 212 10.88 18.11 7.70
C ILE A 212 11.43 19.43 8.26
N LEU A 213 12.42 20.01 7.59
CA LEU A 213 13.00 21.32 7.92
C LEU A 213 12.19 22.53 7.42
N GLY A 214 11.23 22.30 6.55
CA GLY A 214 10.32 23.32 6.05
C GLY A 214 9.21 23.67 7.04
N ASN A 215 8.46 24.74 6.72
CA ASN A 215 7.25 25.11 7.47
C ASN A 215 5.95 24.63 6.79
N ASP A 216 6.03 24.12 5.56
CA ASP A 216 4.87 23.93 4.69
C ASP A 216 4.48 22.46 4.50
N ALA A 217 5.17 21.54 5.20
CA ALA A 217 4.92 20.12 5.14
C ALA A 217 4.39 19.59 6.48
N GLY A 218 3.33 18.79 6.40
CA GLY A 218 2.92 17.94 7.51
C GLY A 218 3.95 16.83 7.71
N THR A 219 4.56 16.78 8.88
CA THR A 219 5.66 15.84 9.20
C THR A 219 5.19 14.64 10.02
N PHE A 220 4.03 14.74 10.64
CA PHE A 220 3.35 13.64 11.31
C PHE A 220 1.84 13.81 11.15
N GLU A 221 1.12 12.71 11.28
CA GLU A 221 -0.33 12.66 11.23
C GLU A 221 -0.86 12.48 12.64
N THR A 222 -1.79 13.35 13.05
CA THR A 222 -2.54 13.15 14.30
C THR A 222 -3.96 12.75 13.96
N MET A 223 -4.37 11.59 14.46
CA MET A 223 -5.70 11.05 14.30
C MET A 223 -6.36 10.96 15.66
N ALA A 224 -7.60 11.45 15.77
CA ALA A 224 -8.42 11.23 16.95
C ALA A 224 -9.69 10.47 16.56
N ILE A 225 -10.09 9.60 17.49
CA ILE A 225 -11.36 8.88 17.50
C ILE A 225 -12.07 9.46 18.72
N SER A 226 -13.09 10.29 18.50
CA SER A 226 -13.93 10.82 19.58
C SER A 226 -15.20 10.01 19.74
#